data_AF-A0A9P6PI88-F1
#
_entry.id   AF-A0A9P6PI88-F1
#
_cell.length_a   1.000
_cell.length_b   1.000
_cell.length_c   1.000
_cell.angle_alpha   90.00
_cell.angle_beta   90.00
_cell.angle_gamma   90.00
#
_symmetry.space_group_name_H-M   'P 1'
#
loop_
_entity.id
_entity.type
_entity.pdbx_description
1 polymer ?
#
loop_
_entity_poly.entity_id
_entity_poly.type
_entity_poly.pdbx_seq_one_letter_code
_entity_poly.pdbx_strand_id
1 'polypeptide(L)'
;MTSAKQTSPHATTRQVIIEQVNPLQAGAAAKYKTSTSHVLPNDFVLQYPRGAYTGMRTVGRNAIVQLDSHLKRIHNTMSLMRFTRPGEQTETEEVTSKLASFRDQVQLDEKLIPLLHAGLTAYYSQIGQTVDPSSETKVMVMIAYSFQTNEPCFAVHFSPLSAPPTHRIKIEVENKSRNVPAAKDSQWVRDRVGLEEAKPRDVNEVVLMDDAGNLYEGMSSNFFAVRTRDDGKPVLVTAPLDHVLLGTLMKVTMAVCKRHDIDIEWTFPKLHDAQMGKWQGCFLTS
;
A
#
# COMPACT_ATOMS: atom_id res chain seq x y z
N MET A 1 -15.83 -36.21 0.44
CA MET A 1 -16.94 -35.37 -0.05
C MET A 1 -16.42 -33.97 -0.27
N THR A 2 -16.14 -33.66 -1.53
CA THR A 2 -15.61 -32.38 -2.03
C THR A 2 -16.71 -31.33 -1.94
N SER A 3 -16.57 -30.38 -1.00
CA SER A 3 -17.43 -29.20 -0.95
C SER A 3 -16.98 -28.22 -2.03
N ALA A 4 -17.76 -28.17 -3.10
CA ALA A 4 -17.64 -27.15 -4.13
C ALA A 4 -17.91 -25.77 -3.54
N LYS A 5 -17.03 -24.80 -3.83
CA LYS A 5 -17.29 -23.38 -3.59
C LYS A 5 -18.59 -22.99 -4.28
N GLN A 6 -19.65 -22.76 -3.52
CA GLN A 6 -20.84 -22.08 -4.00
C GLN A 6 -20.45 -20.64 -4.36
N THR A 7 -20.29 -20.38 -5.65
CA THR A 7 -20.19 -19.02 -6.19
C THR A 7 -21.58 -18.41 -6.23
N SER A 8 -21.85 -17.48 -5.31
CA SER A 8 -22.99 -16.56 -5.39
C SER A 8 -22.91 -15.77 -6.72
N PRO A 9 -24.03 -15.54 -7.44
CA PRO A 9 -24.06 -14.70 -8.62
C PRO A 9 -24.07 -13.23 -8.21
N HIS A 10 -22.98 -12.77 -7.59
CA HIS A 10 -22.74 -11.34 -7.47
C HIS A 10 -22.23 -10.83 -8.82
N ALA A 11 -22.85 -9.75 -9.32
CA ALA A 11 -22.42 -9.02 -10.49
C ALA A 11 -20.89 -8.97 -10.53
N THR A 12 -20.29 -9.55 -11.57
CA THR A 12 -18.84 -9.72 -11.69
C THR A 12 -18.20 -8.36 -11.44
N THR A 13 -17.59 -8.21 -10.27
CA THR A 13 -17.06 -6.93 -9.82
C THR A 13 -15.99 -6.49 -10.81
N ARG A 14 -16.34 -5.54 -11.69
CA ARG A 14 -15.45 -5.09 -12.77
C ARG A 14 -14.28 -4.36 -12.13
N GLN A 15 -13.08 -4.76 -12.49
CA GLN A 15 -11.82 -4.12 -12.12
C GLN A 15 -11.13 -3.67 -13.40
N VAL A 16 -10.36 -2.60 -13.33
CA VAL A 16 -9.70 -2.02 -14.50
C VAL A 16 -8.22 -1.87 -14.22
N ILE A 17 -7.40 -2.25 -15.20
CA ILE A 17 -5.98 -1.88 -15.25
C ILE A 17 -5.82 -0.85 -16.38
N ILE A 18 -5.11 0.23 -16.08
CA ILE A 18 -4.65 1.18 -17.09
C ILE A 18 -3.13 1.20 -17.09
N GLU A 19 -2.54 1.10 -18.27
CA GLU A 19 -1.09 1.05 -18.46
C GLU A 19 -0.67 2.12 -19.45
N GLN A 20 0.41 2.83 -19.15
CA GLN A 20 1.06 3.68 -20.14
C GLN A 20 1.92 2.80 -21.07
N VAL A 21 1.63 2.86 -22.37
CA VAL A 21 2.24 1.96 -23.37
C VAL A 21 3.32 2.61 -24.22
N ASN A 22 3.45 3.94 -24.18
CA ASN A 22 4.53 4.64 -24.85
C ASN A 22 5.55 5.19 -23.85
N PRO A 23 6.85 5.18 -24.21
CA PRO A 23 7.84 6.01 -23.54
C PRO A 23 7.42 7.48 -23.72
N LEU A 24 7.30 8.22 -22.62
CA LEU A 24 7.01 9.66 -22.70
C LEU A 24 8.27 10.39 -23.16
N GLN A 25 8.43 10.53 -24.48
CA GLN A 25 9.35 11.50 -25.05
C GLN A 25 8.79 12.91 -24.86
N ALA A 26 9.67 13.91 -24.75
CA ALA A 26 9.26 15.30 -24.61
C ALA A 26 8.32 15.71 -25.77
N GLY A 27 7.13 16.24 -25.43
CA GLY A 27 6.13 16.70 -26.40
C GLY A 27 5.18 15.62 -26.96
N ALA A 28 5.38 14.34 -26.66
CA ALA A 28 4.44 13.29 -27.08
C ALA A 28 3.31 13.11 -26.05
N ALA A 29 2.06 13.02 -26.52
CA ALA A 29 0.93 12.70 -25.66
C ALA A 29 1.05 11.27 -25.09
N ALA A 30 0.70 11.10 -23.82
CA ALA A 30 0.63 9.78 -23.20
C ALA A 30 -0.43 8.91 -23.89
N LYS A 31 -0.09 7.65 -24.16
CA LYS A 31 -0.99 6.63 -24.69
C LYS A 31 -1.24 5.61 -23.60
N TYR A 32 -2.52 5.39 -23.31
CA TYR A 32 -2.95 4.45 -22.30
C TYR A 32 -3.67 3.26 -22.92
N LYS A 33 -3.33 2.06 -22.45
CA LYS A 33 -4.09 0.85 -22.71
C LYS A 33 -4.93 0.56 -21.47
N THR A 34 -6.24 0.36 -21.67
CA THR A 34 -7.16 -0.02 -20.61
C THR A 34 -7.57 -1.47 -20.82
N SER A 35 -7.58 -2.27 -19.76
CA SER A 35 -8.02 -3.65 -19.77
C SER A 35 -8.92 -3.96 -18.56
N THR A 36 -9.87 -4.87 -18.77
CA THR A 36 -10.65 -5.45 -17.67
C THR A 36 -9.79 -6.45 -16.92
N SER A 37 -9.92 -6.47 -15.60
CA SER A 37 -9.17 -7.35 -14.71
C SER A 37 -10.09 -8.06 -13.71
N HIS A 38 -9.63 -9.20 -13.23
CA HIS A 38 -10.25 -9.98 -12.15
C HIS A 38 -9.26 -10.31 -11.03
N VAL A 39 -8.07 -9.69 -11.03
CA VAL A 39 -6.98 -10.03 -10.12
C VAL A 39 -7.06 -9.21 -8.85
N LEU A 40 -6.60 -9.77 -7.73
CA LEU A 40 -6.61 -9.01 -6.48
C LEU A 40 -5.51 -7.93 -6.48
N PRO A 41 -5.64 -6.88 -5.65
CA PRO A 41 -4.65 -5.81 -5.55
C PRO A 41 -3.19 -6.26 -5.37
N ASN A 42 -2.93 -7.28 -4.55
CA ASN A 42 -1.58 -7.80 -4.36
C ASN A 42 -1.12 -8.60 -5.59
N ASP A 43 -2.00 -9.40 -6.20
CA ASP A 43 -1.71 -10.16 -7.42
C ASP A 43 -1.37 -9.23 -8.58
N PHE A 44 -2.06 -8.09 -8.71
CA PHE A 44 -1.72 -7.04 -9.66
C PHE A 44 -0.27 -6.57 -9.50
N VAL A 45 0.17 -6.28 -8.27
CA VAL A 45 1.56 -5.85 -8.01
C VAL A 45 2.55 -6.96 -8.39
N LEU A 46 2.18 -8.23 -8.18
CA LEU A 46 3.02 -9.39 -8.48
C LEU A 46 3.12 -9.72 -9.98
N GLN A 47 2.24 -9.20 -10.83
CA GLN A 47 2.33 -9.36 -12.29
C GLN A 47 3.47 -8.55 -12.93
N TYR A 48 3.97 -7.53 -12.23
CA TYR A 48 5.07 -6.71 -12.70
C TYR A 48 6.40 -7.17 -12.09
N PRO A 49 7.54 -6.82 -12.72
CA PRO A 49 8.86 -6.92 -12.09
C PRO A 49 8.94 -6.17 -10.75
N ARG A 50 10.04 -6.35 -10.01
CA ARG A 50 10.27 -5.57 -8.79
C ARG A 50 10.23 -4.06 -9.09
N GLY A 51 9.53 -3.30 -8.25
CA GLY A 51 9.36 -1.87 -8.42
C GLY A 51 8.65 -1.19 -7.25
N ALA A 52 8.40 0.10 -7.40
CA ALA A 52 7.69 0.91 -6.43
C ALA A 52 6.18 0.74 -6.60
N TYR A 53 5.45 0.63 -5.49
CA TYR A 53 3.99 0.63 -5.53
C TYR A 53 3.39 1.52 -4.45
N THR A 54 2.16 1.99 -4.66
CA THR A 54 1.41 2.75 -3.65
C THR A 54 -0.08 2.42 -3.75
N GLY A 55 -0.72 2.17 -2.61
CA GLY A 55 -2.17 1.99 -2.52
C GLY A 55 -2.84 3.23 -1.96
N MET A 56 -3.98 3.62 -2.54
CA MET A 56 -4.80 4.76 -2.14
C MET A 56 -6.29 4.42 -2.30
N ARG A 57 -7.15 5.30 -1.80
CA ARG A 57 -8.62 5.18 -1.92
C ARG A 57 -9.25 6.47 -2.39
N THR A 58 -10.34 6.35 -3.14
CA THR A 58 -11.20 7.49 -3.43
C THR A 58 -12.12 7.81 -2.25
N VAL A 59 -12.62 9.04 -2.19
CA VAL A 59 -13.75 9.48 -1.33
C VAL A 59 -14.76 10.15 -2.24
N GLY A 60 -16.03 9.76 -2.12
CA GLY A 60 -17.13 10.35 -2.91
C GLY A 60 -16.95 10.26 -4.43
N ARG A 61 -16.08 9.36 -4.92
CA ARG A 61 -15.69 9.19 -6.33
C ARG A 61 -15.10 10.43 -7.03
N ASN A 62 -14.83 11.51 -6.30
CA ASN A 62 -14.36 12.79 -6.86
C ASN A 62 -13.00 13.23 -6.32
N ALA A 63 -12.49 12.55 -5.28
CA ALA A 63 -11.21 12.87 -4.67
C ALA A 63 -10.46 11.59 -4.26
N ILE A 64 -9.16 11.71 -4.07
CA ILE A 64 -8.30 10.69 -3.45
C ILE A 64 -7.82 11.22 -2.11
N VAL A 65 -8.00 10.45 -1.04
CA VAL A 65 -7.55 10.84 0.30
C VAL A 65 -6.04 11.00 0.29
N GLN A 66 -5.54 12.15 0.75
CA GLN A 66 -4.10 12.38 0.93
C GLN A 66 -3.28 12.13 -0.36
N LEU A 67 -3.81 12.49 -1.55
CA LEU A 67 -3.15 12.27 -2.84
C LEU A 67 -1.68 12.72 -2.85
N ASP A 68 -1.38 13.93 -2.37
CA ASP A 68 -0.02 14.45 -2.26
C ASP A 68 0.92 13.53 -1.45
N SER A 69 0.44 12.95 -0.34
CA SER A 69 1.23 11.98 0.42
C SER A 69 1.48 10.69 -0.35
N HIS A 70 0.55 10.26 -1.20
CA HIS A 70 0.74 9.08 -2.05
C HIS A 70 1.74 9.33 -3.19
N LEU A 71 1.68 10.52 -3.82
CA LEU A 71 2.64 10.99 -4.84
C LEU A 71 4.07 11.06 -4.26
N LYS A 72 4.23 11.72 -3.11
CA LYS A 72 5.51 11.78 -2.40
C LYS A 72 6.04 10.40 -2.01
N ARG A 73 5.16 9.48 -1.58
CA ARG A 73 5.55 8.13 -1.18
C ARG A 73 6.08 7.30 -2.36
N ILE A 74 5.43 7.38 -3.51
CA ILE A 74 5.89 6.64 -4.70
C ILE A 74 7.18 7.25 -5.25
N HIS A 75 7.30 8.58 -5.29
CA HIS A 75 8.55 9.28 -5.61
C HIS A 75 9.70 8.86 -4.68
N ASN A 76 9.51 8.96 -3.36
CA ASN A 76 10.53 8.56 -2.38
C ASN A 76 10.97 7.10 -2.58
N THR A 77 10.01 6.21 -2.85
CA THR A 77 10.31 4.80 -3.14
C THR A 77 11.17 4.68 -4.41
N MET A 78 10.84 5.39 -5.49
CA MET A 78 11.63 5.40 -6.73
C MET A 78 13.05 5.95 -6.54
N SER A 79 13.23 6.97 -5.68
CA SER A 79 14.55 7.56 -5.38
C SER A 79 15.45 6.62 -4.57
N LEU A 80 14.86 5.86 -3.63
CA LEU A 80 15.56 4.90 -2.79
C LEU A 80 15.89 3.59 -3.51
N MET A 81 15.12 3.22 -4.54
CA MET A 81 15.32 1.96 -5.25
C MET A 81 16.43 2.03 -6.31
N ARG A 82 17.11 0.90 -6.46
CA ARG A 82 17.99 0.58 -7.60
C ARG A 82 17.43 -0.65 -8.30
N PHE A 83 17.36 -0.56 -9.61
CA PHE A 83 16.86 -1.58 -10.52
C PHE A 83 18.07 -2.25 -11.17
N THR A 84 18.37 -3.47 -10.75
CA THR A 84 19.52 -4.25 -11.25
C THR A 84 19.03 -5.57 -11.82
N ARG A 85 19.79 -6.17 -12.75
CA ARG A 85 19.51 -7.53 -13.18
C ARG A 85 19.85 -8.51 -12.03
N PRO A 86 19.26 -9.72 -12.03
CA PRO A 86 19.66 -10.75 -11.08
C PRO A 86 21.17 -10.99 -11.12
N GLY A 87 21.83 -10.88 -9.97
CA GLY A 87 23.29 -11.03 -9.82
C GLY A 87 24.10 -9.74 -9.98
N GLU A 88 23.51 -8.64 -10.42
CA GLU A 88 24.17 -7.34 -10.52
C GLU A 88 23.97 -6.50 -9.25
N GLN A 89 25.00 -5.78 -8.85
CA GLN A 89 24.97 -4.90 -7.67
C GLN A 89 24.70 -3.43 -8.01
N THR A 90 24.93 -3.02 -9.26
CA THR A 90 24.81 -1.63 -9.70
C THR A 90 23.76 -1.48 -10.78
N GLU A 91 23.01 -0.39 -10.69
CA GLU A 91 22.08 0.01 -11.76
C GLU A 91 22.88 0.66 -12.89
N THR A 92 22.58 0.31 -14.14
CA THR A 92 23.28 0.86 -15.30
C THR A 92 22.83 2.30 -15.58
N GLU A 93 23.66 3.07 -16.28
CA GLU A 93 23.32 4.43 -16.72
C GLU A 93 22.09 4.45 -17.63
N GLU A 94 21.92 3.42 -18.46
CA GLU A 94 20.74 3.29 -19.33
C GLU A 94 19.44 3.18 -18.51
N VAL A 95 19.42 2.28 -17.51
CA VAL A 95 18.26 2.12 -16.62
C VAL A 95 18.01 3.40 -15.83
N THR A 96 19.08 4.02 -15.32
CA THR A 96 19.02 5.29 -14.60
C THR A 96 18.37 6.38 -15.45
N SER A 97 18.79 6.50 -16.71
CA SER A 97 18.28 7.46 -17.68
C SER A 97 16.80 7.23 -17.99
N LYS A 98 16.40 5.98 -18.26
CA LYS A 98 14.99 5.63 -18.54
C LYS A 98 14.05 5.87 -17.35
N LEU A 99 14.56 5.76 -16.12
CA LEU A 99 13.78 6.00 -14.91
C LEU A 99 13.90 7.43 -14.37
N ALA A 100 14.71 8.29 -14.99
CA ALA A 100 14.99 9.65 -14.50
C ALA A 100 13.70 10.46 -14.26
N SER A 101 12.78 10.44 -15.22
CA SER A 101 11.49 11.15 -15.12
C SER A 101 10.50 10.57 -14.10
N PHE A 102 10.73 9.35 -13.61
CA PHE A 102 9.96 8.75 -12.51
C PHE A 102 10.60 9.00 -11.13
N ARG A 103 11.85 9.47 -11.11
CA ARG A 103 12.60 9.88 -9.92
C ARG A 103 12.61 11.38 -9.70
N ASP A 104 12.04 12.14 -10.62
CA ASP A 104 11.78 13.56 -10.50
C ASP A 104 10.32 13.76 -10.09
N GLN A 105 10.08 14.45 -8.97
CA GLN A 105 8.71 14.60 -8.42
C GLN A 105 7.77 15.31 -9.40
N VAL A 106 8.23 16.39 -10.05
CA VAL A 106 7.39 17.20 -10.95
C VAL A 106 6.99 16.38 -12.17
N GLN A 107 7.96 15.77 -12.84
CA GLN A 107 7.69 14.91 -13.99
C GLN A 107 6.88 13.68 -13.63
N LEU A 108 7.06 13.09 -12.44
CA LEU A 108 6.24 11.97 -12.00
C LEU A 108 4.78 12.39 -11.82
N ASP A 109 4.52 13.55 -11.23
CA ASP A 109 3.16 14.07 -11.03
C ASP A 109 2.47 14.36 -12.37
N GLU A 110 3.19 14.95 -13.33
CA GLU A 110 2.73 15.17 -14.71
C GLU A 110 2.35 13.86 -15.43
N LYS A 111 2.92 12.72 -15.02
CA LYS A 111 2.59 11.40 -15.58
C LYS A 111 1.46 10.71 -14.83
N LEU A 112 1.54 10.73 -13.49
CA LEU A 112 0.67 9.95 -12.63
C LEU A 112 -0.73 10.56 -12.52
N ILE A 113 -0.85 11.89 -12.44
CA ILE A 113 -2.16 12.53 -12.32
C ILE A 113 -3.03 12.25 -13.56
N PRO A 114 -2.56 12.43 -14.81
CA PRO A 114 -3.35 12.08 -15.99
C PRO A 114 -3.69 10.58 -16.08
N LEU A 115 -2.77 9.69 -15.70
CA LEU A 115 -3.02 8.24 -15.68
C LEU A 115 -4.12 7.87 -14.66
N LEU A 116 -4.08 8.47 -13.46
CA LEU A 116 -5.13 8.30 -12.44
C LEU A 116 -6.48 8.80 -12.94
N HIS A 117 -6.52 9.99 -13.55
CA HIS A 117 -7.74 10.58 -14.08
C HIS A 117 -8.34 9.71 -15.19
N ALA A 118 -7.53 9.29 -16.17
CA ALA A 118 -7.96 8.41 -17.25
C ALA A 118 -8.47 7.07 -16.73
N GLY A 119 -7.75 6.48 -15.77
CA GLY A 119 -8.11 5.20 -15.16
C GLY A 119 -9.42 5.24 -14.35
N LEU A 120 -9.59 6.26 -13.50
CA LEU A 120 -10.84 6.45 -12.75
C LEU A 120 -12.03 6.72 -13.68
N THR A 121 -11.82 7.53 -14.74
CA THR A 121 -12.86 7.79 -15.75
C THR A 121 -13.28 6.50 -16.44
N ALA A 122 -12.33 5.68 -16.88
CA ALA A 122 -12.60 4.40 -17.52
C ALA A 122 -13.29 3.42 -16.55
N TYR A 123 -12.80 3.32 -15.31
CA TYR A 123 -13.38 2.47 -14.28
C TYR A 123 -14.83 2.84 -13.97
N TYR A 124 -15.12 4.12 -13.70
CA TYR A 124 -16.48 4.57 -13.38
C TYR A 124 -17.44 4.48 -14.57
N SER A 125 -16.94 4.64 -15.79
CA SER A 125 -17.74 4.39 -17.01
C SER A 125 -18.14 2.92 -17.15
N GLN A 126 -17.30 1.99 -16.69
CA GLN A 126 -17.57 0.55 -16.78
C GLN A 126 -18.47 0.01 -15.68
N ILE A 127 -18.36 0.54 -14.45
CA ILE A 127 -19.26 0.13 -13.34
C ILE A 127 -20.60 0.86 -13.40
N GLY A 128 -20.69 1.99 -14.09
CA GLY A 128 -21.94 2.72 -14.29
C GLY A 128 -22.64 3.11 -12.99
N GLN A 129 -23.97 3.20 -13.03
CA GLN A 129 -24.84 3.51 -11.88
C GLN A 129 -25.20 2.28 -11.04
N THR A 130 -24.73 1.08 -11.41
CA THR A 130 -25.13 -0.18 -10.74
C THR A 130 -24.43 -0.40 -9.40
N VAL A 131 -23.44 0.42 -9.08
CA VAL A 131 -22.70 0.38 -7.81
C VAL A 131 -23.08 1.62 -7.01
N ASP A 132 -23.34 1.42 -5.71
CA ASP A 132 -23.65 2.46 -4.72
C ASP A 132 -22.75 3.71 -4.92
N PRO A 133 -23.31 4.91 -5.18
CA PRO A 133 -22.54 6.14 -5.36
C PRO A 133 -21.58 6.47 -4.21
N SER A 134 -21.86 5.97 -3.00
CA SER A 134 -20.99 6.12 -1.84
C SER A 134 -19.80 5.14 -1.81
N SER A 135 -19.80 4.13 -2.69
CA SER A 135 -18.73 3.14 -2.77
C SER A 135 -17.41 3.79 -3.16
N GLU A 136 -16.39 3.54 -2.35
CA GLU A 136 -15.03 3.99 -2.63
C GLU A 136 -14.28 2.97 -3.50
N THR A 137 -13.24 3.45 -4.16
CA THR A 137 -12.40 2.67 -5.07
C THR A 137 -11.01 2.54 -4.48
N LYS A 138 -10.50 1.31 -4.42
CA LYS A 138 -9.10 1.03 -4.16
C LYS A 138 -8.30 1.23 -5.43
N VAL A 139 -7.26 2.04 -5.33
CA VAL A 139 -6.38 2.41 -6.44
C VAL A 139 -4.96 1.96 -6.09
N MET A 140 -4.36 1.13 -6.92
CA MET A 140 -3.02 0.60 -6.73
C MET A 140 -2.13 1.01 -7.89
N VAL A 141 -1.12 1.84 -7.62
CA VAL A 141 -0.14 2.29 -8.62
C VAL A 141 1.08 1.39 -8.56
N MET A 142 1.64 1.05 -9.71
CA MET A 142 2.87 0.28 -9.87
C MET A 142 3.81 0.97 -10.87
N ILE A 143 5.07 1.15 -10.47
CA ILE A 143 6.17 1.58 -11.35
C ILE A 143 7.29 0.56 -11.22
N ALA A 144 7.66 -0.09 -12.32
CA ALA A 144 8.73 -1.08 -12.37
C ALA A 144 9.67 -0.83 -13.55
N TYR A 145 10.73 -1.62 -13.65
CA TYR A 145 11.56 -1.70 -14.84
C TYR A 145 11.59 -3.13 -15.36
N SER A 146 11.23 -3.33 -16.62
CA SER A 146 11.28 -4.64 -17.27
C SER A 146 12.58 -4.81 -18.04
N PHE A 147 13.49 -5.63 -17.53
CA PHE A 147 14.72 -5.98 -18.25
C PHE A 147 14.49 -6.82 -19.50
N GLN A 148 13.31 -7.44 -19.65
CA GLN A 148 12.94 -8.20 -20.85
C GLN A 148 12.61 -7.28 -22.02
N THR A 149 11.88 -6.19 -21.76
CA THR A 149 11.52 -5.18 -22.78
C THR A 149 12.48 -4.01 -22.79
N ASN A 150 13.35 -3.93 -21.78
CA ASN A 150 14.25 -2.82 -21.50
C ASN A 150 13.52 -1.49 -21.33
N GLU A 151 12.31 -1.49 -20.76
CA GLU A 151 11.48 -0.29 -20.61
C GLU A 151 10.84 -0.22 -19.21
N PRO A 152 10.52 0.99 -18.71
CA PRO A 152 9.70 1.17 -17.51
C PRO A 152 8.29 0.59 -17.72
N CYS A 153 7.76 -0.06 -16.69
CA CYS A 153 6.35 -0.43 -16.61
C CYS A 153 5.62 0.56 -15.71
N PHE A 154 4.52 1.15 -16.20
CA PHE A 154 3.75 2.11 -15.43
C PHE A 154 2.26 1.83 -15.54
N ALA A 155 1.66 1.38 -14.44
CA ALA A 155 0.30 0.87 -14.43
C ALA A 155 -0.46 1.24 -13.16
N VAL A 156 -1.78 1.31 -13.27
CA VAL A 156 -2.69 1.49 -12.14
C VAL A 156 -3.85 0.53 -12.22
N HIS A 157 -4.15 -0.12 -11.10
CA HIS A 157 -5.30 -0.99 -10.93
C HIS A 157 -6.39 -0.32 -10.07
N PHE A 158 -7.63 -0.43 -10.55
CA PHE A 158 -8.84 0.10 -9.93
C PHE A 158 -9.79 -1.04 -9.60
N SER A 159 -10.16 -1.14 -8.34
CA SER A 159 -11.05 -2.19 -7.81
C SER A 159 -11.94 -1.60 -6.72
N PRO A 160 -13.10 -2.19 -6.39
CA PRO A 160 -13.87 -1.70 -5.26
C PRO A 160 -13.09 -1.80 -3.96
N LEU A 161 -13.30 -0.82 -3.09
CA LEU A 161 -12.80 -0.88 -1.74
C LEU A 161 -13.81 -1.62 -0.87
N SER A 162 -13.39 -2.74 -0.27
CA SER A 162 -14.18 -3.42 0.75
C SER A 162 -14.25 -2.55 2.01
N ALA A 163 -15.43 -2.49 2.63
CA ALA A 163 -15.58 -1.85 3.92
C ALA A 163 -14.71 -2.56 4.97
N PRO A 164 -14.07 -1.83 5.91
CA PRO A 164 -13.38 -2.45 7.01
C PRO A 164 -14.37 -3.21 7.91
N PRO A 165 -13.93 -4.27 8.61
CA PRO A 165 -14.76 -4.94 9.61
C PRO A 165 -15.26 -3.96 10.67
N THR A 166 -16.53 -4.09 11.05
CA THR A 166 -17.13 -3.29 12.14
C THR A 166 -16.93 -3.90 13.53
N HIS A 167 -16.32 -5.09 13.59
CA HIS A 167 -16.00 -5.81 14.81
C HIS A 167 -14.48 -5.84 15.04
N ARG A 168 -14.07 -6.24 16.26
CA ARG A 168 -12.65 -6.44 16.57
C ARG A 168 -12.07 -7.54 15.69
N ILE A 169 -10.90 -7.27 15.15
CA ILE A 169 -10.16 -8.22 14.30
C ILE A 169 -9.18 -9.04 15.14
N LYS A 170 -8.79 -10.20 14.62
CA LYS A 170 -7.67 -10.98 15.18
C LYS A 170 -6.40 -10.67 14.42
N ILE A 171 -5.31 -10.56 15.16
CA ILE A 171 -3.97 -10.45 14.60
C ILE A 171 -3.14 -11.65 15.04
N GLU A 172 -2.18 -12.01 14.22
CA GLU A 172 -1.09 -12.89 14.60
C GLU A 172 0.20 -12.08 14.66
N VAL A 173 1.16 -12.52 15.46
CA VAL A 173 2.44 -11.84 15.61
C VAL A 173 3.52 -12.79 15.09
N GLU A 174 4.34 -12.31 14.17
CA GLU A 174 5.37 -13.11 13.52
C GLU A 174 6.74 -12.47 13.67
N ASN A 175 7.75 -13.31 13.91
CA ASN A 175 9.13 -12.86 14.03
C ASN A 175 9.73 -12.64 12.65
N LYS A 176 9.61 -11.41 12.15
CA LYS A 176 10.06 -11.00 10.83
C LYS A 176 10.15 -9.48 10.77
N SER A 177 11.03 -8.96 9.92
CA SER A 177 11.16 -7.52 9.67
C SER A 177 11.21 -7.22 8.17
N ARG A 178 11.04 -5.94 7.81
CA ARG A 178 11.21 -5.44 6.44
C ARG A 178 12.65 -5.00 6.26
N ASN A 179 13.27 -5.35 5.12
CA ASN A 179 14.65 -4.96 4.84
C ASN A 179 14.82 -3.44 4.65
N VAL A 180 13.85 -2.78 4.00
CA VAL A 180 13.87 -1.33 3.74
C VAL A 180 12.51 -0.73 4.11
N PRO A 181 12.25 -0.41 5.40
CA PRO A 181 10.92 0.02 5.85
C PRO A 181 10.46 1.34 5.23
N ALA A 182 11.38 2.24 4.89
CA ALA A 182 11.08 3.54 4.28
C ALA A 182 10.54 3.47 2.84
N ALA A 183 10.73 2.34 2.15
CA ALA A 183 10.34 2.15 0.76
C ALA A 183 9.12 1.22 0.63
N LYS A 184 8.16 1.59 -0.20
CA LYS A 184 7.03 0.71 -0.55
C LYS A 184 7.39 -0.14 -1.77
N ASP A 185 8.44 -0.94 -1.60
CA ASP A 185 9.00 -1.85 -2.61
C ASP A 185 8.12 -3.09 -2.77
N SER A 186 7.77 -3.45 -4.01
CA SER A 186 6.99 -4.64 -4.34
C SER A 186 7.72 -5.93 -3.98
N GLN A 187 9.03 -5.91 -3.70
CA GLN A 187 9.75 -7.04 -3.15
C GLN A 187 9.13 -7.49 -1.83
N TRP A 188 8.69 -6.56 -0.97
CA TRP A 188 8.00 -6.91 0.26
C TRP A 188 6.70 -7.69 0.04
N VAL A 189 5.99 -7.41 -1.05
CA VAL A 189 4.78 -8.19 -1.42
C VAL A 189 5.16 -9.63 -1.77
N ARG A 190 6.31 -9.85 -2.41
CA ARG A 190 6.86 -11.20 -2.70
C ARG A 190 7.34 -11.89 -1.43
N ASP A 191 8.11 -11.19 -0.60
CA ASP A 191 8.74 -11.73 0.61
C ASP A 191 7.71 -12.19 1.66
N ARG A 192 6.50 -11.60 1.63
CA ARG A 192 5.43 -11.92 2.57
C ARG A 192 4.39 -12.92 2.04
N VAL A 193 4.50 -13.43 0.80
CA VAL A 193 3.54 -14.42 0.27
C VAL A 193 3.40 -15.61 1.21
N GLY A 194 4.52 -16.17 1.68
CA GLY A 194 4.49 -17.30 2.60
C GLY A 194 3.81 -16.99 3.95
N LEU A 195 3.88 -15.74 4.43
CA LEU A 195 3.15 -15.32 5.64
C LEU A 195 1.64 -15.22 5.35
N GLU A 196 1.26 -14.64 4.21
CA GLU A 196 -0.15 -14.51 3.81
C GLU A 196 -0.80 -15.89 3.58
N GLU A 197 -0.05 -16.86 3.03
CA GLU A 197 -0.50 -18.23 2.82
C GLU A 197 -0.62 -19.03 4.12
N ALA A 198 0.31 -18.81 5.07
CA ALA A 198 0.28 -19.44 6.38
C ALA A 198 -0.76 -18.83 7.33
N LYS A 199 -1.12 -17.56 7.12
CA LYS A 199 -2.05 -16.80 7.96
C LYS A 199 -3.40 -17.53 8.11
N PRO A 200 -3.82 -17.86 9.35
CA PRO A 200 -5.11 -18.48 9.59
C PRO A 200 -6.26 -17.65 9.02
N ARG A 201 -7.34 -18.34 8.59
CA ARG A 201 -8.47 -17.68 7.92
C ARG A 201 -9.21 -16.68 8.81
N ASP A 202 -9.19 -16.87 10.12
CA ASP A 202 -9.80 -15.98 11.09
C ASP A 202 -8.86 -14.88 11.59
N VAL A 203 -7.60 -14.85 11.12
CA VAL A 203 -6.63 -13.79 11.34
C VAL A 203 -6.70 -12.77 10.21
N ASN A 204 -6.88 -11.50 10.58
CA ASN A 204 -7.05 -10.40 9.63
C ASN A 204 -5.71 -9.85 9.14
N GLU A 205 -4.71 -9.76 10.02
CA GLU A 205 -3.39 -9.19 9.71
C GLU A 205 -2.30 -9.86 10.55
N VAL A 206 -1.07 -9.87 10.03
CA VAL A 206 0.12 -10.30 10.77
C VAL A 206 0.93 -9.08 11.16
N VAL A 207 1.19 -8.91 12.46
CA VAL A 207 2.06 -7.87 13.02
C VAL A 207 3.48 -8.41 13.15
N LEU A 208 4.43 -7.61 12.67
CA LEU A 208 5.84 -7.94 12.64
C LEU A 208 6.50 -7.67 13.99
N MET A 209 7.35 -8.59 14.43
CA MET A 209 8.07 -8.54 15.70
C MET A 209 9.53 -8.97 15.53
N ASP A 210 10.41 -8.54 16.43
CA ASP A 210 11.77 -9.09 16.56
C ASP A 210 11.93 -10.02 17.77
N ASP A 211 13.12 -10.62 17.92
CA ASP A 211 13.46 -11.50 19.04
C ASP A 211 13.38 -10.83 20.42
N ALA A 212 13.46 -9.49 20.47
CA ALA A 212 13.33 -8.73 21.72
C ALA A 212 11.87 -8.44 22.10
N GLY A 213 10.92 -8.92 21.28
CA GLY A 213 9.49 -8.72 21.49
C GLY A 213 8.99 -7.32 21.11
N ASN A 214 9.79 -6.56 20.35
CA ASN A 214 9.40 -5.25 19.85
C ASN A 214 8.45 -5.41 18.66
N LEU A 215 7.29 -4.77 18.72
CA LEU A 215 6.31 -4.78 17.64
C LEU A 215 6.52 -3.57 16.73
N TYR A 216 6.50 -3.81 15.43
CA TYR A 216 6.77 -2.81 14.41
C TYR A 216 5.46 -2.33 13.78
N GLU A 217 5.10 -2.94 12.65
CA GLU A 217 3.93 -2.67 11.85
C GLU A 217 3.30 -3.99 11.37
N GLY A 218 2.10 -3.94 10.83
CA GLY A 218 1.52 -5.07 10.12
C GLY A 218 2.18 -5.29 8.76
N MET A 219 1.88 -6.42 8.11
CA MET A 219 2.35 -6.67 6.74
C MET A 219 1.98 -5.54 5.78
N SER A 220 0.81 -4.91 5.98
CA SER A 220 0.28 -3.86 5.11
C SER A 220 -0.27 -2.63 5.84
N SER A 221 -0.08 -2.54 7.15
CA SER A 221 -0.71 -1.55 8.04
C SER A 221 0.27 -1.05 9.10
N ASN A 222 0.07 0.15 9.65
CA ASN A 222 0.78 0.58 10.86
C ASN A 222 0.05 0.07 12.11
N PHE A 223 0.80 -0.15 13.20
CA PHE A 223 0.27 -0.67 14.47
C PHE A 223 0.41 0.36 15.59
N PHE A 224 -0.63 0.48 16.42
CA PHE A 224 -0.67 1.35 17.59
C PHE A 224 -1.19 0.58 18.80
N ALA A 225 -0.53 0.73 19.94
CA ALA A 225 -1.06 0.36 21.24
C ALA A 225 -1.59 1.61 21.96
N VAL A 226 -2.66 1.44 22.74
CA VAL A 226 -3.24 2.49 23.59
C VAL A 226 -2.91 2.15 25.03
N ARG A 227 -2.25 3.07 25.73
CA ARG A 227 -1.91 2.92 27.15
C ARG A 227 -2.45 4.11 27.95
N THR A 228 -2.52 3.92 29.26
CA THR A 228 -2.72 5.01 30.22
C THR A 228 -1.40 5.23 30.92
N ARG A 229 -0.97 6.49 31.00
CA ARG A 229 0.18 6.89 31.80
C ARG A 229 -0.17 6.93 33.27
N ASP A 230 0.85 7.06 34.11
CA ASP A 230 0.70 7.16 35.57
C ASP A 230 -0.15 8.38 36.00
N ASP A 231 -0.20 9.43 35.17
CA ASP A 231 -1.03 10.62 35.36
C ASP A 231 -2.50 10.43 34.92
N GLY A 232 -2.88 9.23 34.48
CA GLY A 232 -4.23 8.89 34.03
C GLY A 232 -4.55 9.31 32.58
N LYS A 233 -3.64 9.97 31.86
CA LYS A 233 -3.87 10.40 30.48
C LYS A 233 -3.65 9.26 29.47
N PRO A 234 -4.42 9.21 28.37
CA PRO A 234 -4.18 8.26 27.29
C PRO A 234 -2.92 8.64 26.52
N VAL A 235 -2.17 7.62 26.07
CA VAL A 235 -1.04 7.77 25.17
C VAL A 235 -1.08 6.69 24.09
N LEU A 236 -0.75 7.08 22.86
CA LEU A 236 -0.50 6.11 21.79
C LEU A 236 0.97 5.70 21.79
N VAL A 237 1.23 4.41 21.69
CA VAL A 237 2.57 3.86 21.53
C VAL A 237 2.67 3.20 20.16
N THR A 238 3.70 3.56 19.40
CA THR A 238 3.96 3.00 18.07
C THR A 238 5.46 3.01 17.79
N ALA A 239 5.91 2.09 16.94
CA ALA A 239 7.32 1.96 16.61
C ALA A 239 7.90 3.28 16.06
N PRO A 240 9.21 3.54 16.29
CA PRO A 240 9.85 4.74 15.76
C PRO A 240 9.79 4.80 14.21
N LEU A 241 9.72 6.02 13.66
CA LEU A 241 9.43 6.27 12.25
C LEU A 241 10.50 5.77 11.26
N ASP A 242 11.72 5.56 11.72
CA ASP A 242 12.83 4.98 10.95
C ASP A 242 12.72 3.45 10.82
N HIS A 243 11.86 2.81 11.60
CA HIS A 243 11.65 1.36 11.60
C HIS A 243 10.35 0.91 10.91
N VAL A 244 9.46 1.83 10.56
CA VAL A 244 8.16 1.54 9.94
C VAL A 244 7.90 2.42 8.72
N LEU A 245 7.01 1.98 7.84
CA LEU A 245 6.60 2.81 6.72
C LEU A 245 5.61 3.86 7.20
N LEU A 246 5.93 5.15 7.06
CA LEU A 246 4.99 6.23 7.40
C LEU A 246 3.73 6.18 6.52
N GLY A 247 2.66 5.57 7.04
CA GLY A 247 1.38 5.42 6.36
C GLY A 247 0.61 6.74 6.25
N THR A 248 -0.23 6.86 5.23
CA THR A 248 -1.06 8.05 5.04
C THR A 248 -2.11 8.18 6.13
N LEU A 249 -2.72 7.07 6.55
CA LEU A 249 -3.68 7.05 7.65
C LEU A 249 -2.99 7.25 9.01
N MET A 250 -1.75 6.78 9.17
CA MET A 250 -0.93 7.12 10.33
C MET A 250 -0.70 8.63 10.46
N LYS A 251 -0.44 9.36 9.36
CA LYS A 251 -0.37 10.83 9.38
C LYS A 251 -1.69 11.46 9.82
N VAL A 252 -2.83 10.89 9.41
CA VAL A 252 -4.15 11.33 9.89
C VAL A 252 -4.29 11.08 11.39
N THR A 253 -3.90 9.91 11.89
CA THR A 253 -3.87 9.59 13.33
C THR A 253 -3.01 10.60 14.09
N MET A 254 -1.81 10.92 13.61
CA MET A 254 -0.95 11.94 14.22
C MET A 254 -1.62 13.32 14.29
N ALA A 255 -2.30 13.73 13.23
CA ALA A 255 -3.01 15.00 13.20
C ALA A 255 -4.20 15.02 14.17
N VAL A 256 -4.91 13.90 14.33
CA VAL A 256 -6.00 13.74 15.31
C VAL A 256 -5.43 13.79 16.73
N CYS A 257 -4.37 13.04 17.02
CA CYS A 257 -3.70 13.07 18.34
C CYS A 257 -3.27 14.48 18.73
N LYS A 258 -2.61 15.20 17.81
CA LYS A 258 -2.23 16.61 18.03
C LYS A 258 -3.44 17.51 18.33
N ARG A 259 -4.57 17.31 17.63
CA ARG A 259 -5.79 18.09 17.85
C ARG A 259 -6.42 17.85 19.23
N HIS A 260 -6.29 16.62 19.73
CA HIS A 260 -6.92 16.19 20.98
C HIS A 260 -5.96 16.15 22.18
N ASP A 261 -4.74 16.71 22.04
CA ASP A 261 -3.71 16.69 23.09
C ASP A 261 -3.41 15.27 23.59
N ILE A 262 -3.39 14.30 22.66
CA ILE A 262 -3.00 12.92 22.93
C ILE A 262 -1.55 12.75 22.48
N ASP A 263 -0.69 12.41 23.42
CA ASP A 263 0.71 12.16 23.13
C ASP A 263 0.92 10.87 22.34
N ILE A 264 1.99 10.87 21.54
CA ILE A 264 2.48 9.68 20.84
C ILE A 264 3.90 9.38 21.34
N GLU A 265 4.07 8.22 21.93
CA GLU A 265 5.37 7.65 22.30
C GLU A 265 5.92 6.83 21.14
N TRP A 266 6.99 7.34 20.53
CA TRP A 266 7.73 6.73 19.44
C TRP A 266 8.70 5.67 19.97
N THR A 267 8.14 4.63 20.57
CA THR A 267 8.87 3.48 21.11
C THR A 267 8.15 2.21 20.73
N PHE A 268 8.89 1.10 20.60
CA PHE A 268 8.27 -0.17 20.22
C PHE A 268 7.25 -0.62 21.27
N PRO A 269 5.96 -0.83 20.89
CA PRO A 269 5.04 -1.59 21.72
C PRO A 269 5.61 -2.99 21.95
N LYS A 270 5.52 -3.51 23.18
CA LYS A 270 6.04 -4.85 23.50
C LYS A 270 4.92 -5.86 23.68
N LEU A 271 5.09 -7.05 23.09
CA LEU A 271 4.12 -8.15 23.26
C LEU A 271 3.91 -8.49 24.75
N HIS A 272 4.97 -8.46 25.54
CA HIS A 272 4.91 -8.70 26.98
C HIS A 272 4.01 -7.69 27.71
N ASP A 273 4.03 -6.42 27.32
CA ASP A 273 3.17 -5.39 27.93
C ASP A 273 1.68 -5.67 27.65
N ALA A 274 1.36 -6.18 26.46
CA ALA A 274 0.01 -6.64 26.13
C ALA A 274 -0.43 -7.81 27.00
N GLN A 275 0.44 -8.82 27.16
CA GLN A 275 0.17 -10.01 27.99
C GLN A 275 -0.03 -9.66 29.47
N MET A 276 0.66 -8.62 29.96
CA MET A 276 0.50 -8.09 31.31
C MET A 276 -0.75 -7.18 31.47
N GLY A 277 -1.54 -6.97 30.41
CA GLY A 277 -2.73 -6.11 30.47
C GLY A 277 -2.41 -4.61 30.59
N LYS A 278 -1.21 -4.17 30.21
CA LYS A 278 -0.83 -2.75 30.27
C LYS A 278 -1.44 -1.90 29.14
N TRP A 279 -2.05 -2.54 28.14
CA TRP A 279 -2.73 -1.86 27.05
C TRP A 279 -4.22 -1.81 27.32
N GLN A 280 -4.83 -0.64 27.10
CA GLN A 280 -6.29 -0.52 27.04
C GLN A 280 -6.85 -1.09 25.73
N GLY A 281 -6.03 -1.12 24.69
CA GLY A 281 -6.36 -1.66 23.39
C GLY A 281 -5.24 -1.44 22.38
N CYS A 282 -5.48 -1.86 21.15
CA CYS A 282 -4.61 -1.60 20.01
C CYS A 282 -5.45 -1.46 18.74
N PHE A 283 -4.88 -0.86 17.71
CA PHE A 283 -5.53 -0.74 16.40
C PHE A 283 -4.51 -0.69 15.27
N LEU A 284 -5.01 -0.92 14.06
CA LEU A 284 -4.25 -0.88 12.81
C LEU A 284 -4.72 0.27 11.93
N THR A 285 -3.84 0.81 11.09
CA THR A 285 -4.20 1.78 10.04
C THR A 285 -3.56 1.42 8.70
N SER A 286 -4.33 1.47 7.60
CA SER A 286 -3.84 1.15 6.22
C SER A 286 -4.39 2.10 5.16
#